data_AF-A0A2N3DL05-F1
#
_entry.id   AF-A0A2N3DL05-F1
#
_cell.length_a   1.000
_cell.length_b   1.000
_cell.length_c   1.000
_cell.angle_alpha   90.00
_cell.angle_beta   90.00
_cell.angle_gamma   90.00
#
_symmetry.space_group_name_H-M   'P 1'
#
loop_
_entity.id
_entity.type
_entity.pdbx_description
1 polymer ?
#
loop_
_entity_poly.entity_id
_entity_poly.type
_entity_poly.pdbx_seq_one_letter_code
_entity_poly.pdbx_strand_id
1 'polypeptide(L)' 'MTIRVAAPSFAAMHKEAGLPFPPPLCEWMARQPTALFLDFDGTLVEIAETPDGIRIPPRLGRRLEILGRGLGGR' A
#
# COMPACT_ATOMS: atom_id res chain seq x y z
N MET A 1 -33.07 28.82 20.15
CA MET A 1 -33.30 27.86 19.04
C MET A 1 -32.43 28.29 17.88
N THR A 2 -31.35 27.56 17.58
CA THR A 2 -30.45 27.86 16.46
C THR A 2 -29.94 26.51 15.95
N ILE A 3 -30.21 26.24 14.67
CA ILE A 3 -29.70 25.07 13.96
C ILE A 3 -28.39 25.50 13.31
N ARG A 4 -27.29 24.80 13.63
CA ARG A 4 -26.00 24.96 12.97
C ARG A 4 -25.93 23.94 11.84
N VAL A 5 -25.84 24.38 10.59
CA VAL A 5 -25.51 23.50 9.46
C VAL A 5 -23.99 23.33 9.46
N ALA A 6 -23.53 22.11 9.70
CA ALA A 6 -22.11 21.76 9.56
C ALA A 6 -21.77 21.57 8.08
N ALA A 7 -20.66 22.18 7.64
CA ALA A 7 -20.09 21.95 6.31
C ALA A 7 -19.76 20.47 6.11
N PRO A 8 -19.91 19.91 4.89
CA PRO A 8 -19.60 18.51 4.66
C PRO A 8 -18.09 18.25 4.85
N SER A 9 -17.78 17.31 5.74
CA SER A 9 -16.47 16.69 5.86
C SER A 9 -16.20 15.82 4.64
N PHE A 10 -14.96 15.77 4.15
CA PHE A 10 -14.45 14.94 3.04
C PHE A 10 -14.50 13.42 3.34
N ALA A 11 -15.58 12.92 3.93
CA ALA A 11 -15.80 11.50 4.18
C ALA A 11 -16.44 10.85 2.95
N ALA A 12 -15.64 10.44 1.97
CA ALA A 12 -16.10 9.57 0.89
C ALA A 12 -14.99 8.66 0.35
N MET A 13 -14.35 7.88 1.21
CA MET A 13 -13.69 6.63 0.78
C MET A 13 -13.71 5.53 1.86
N HIS A 14 -14.70 5.56 2.76
CA HIS A 14 -14.94 4.44 3.68
C HIS A 14 -15.84 3.41 2.99
N LYS A 15 -15.22 2.46 2.28
CA LYS A 15 -15.83 1.14 2.12
C LYS A 15 -15.32 0.28 3.26
N GLU A 16 -15.88 0.45 4.46
CA GLU A 16 -15.78 -0.56 5.53
C GLU A 16 -16.57 -1.78 5.07
N ALA A 17 -16.01 -2.54 4.13
CA ALA A 17 -16.42 -3.92 3.93
C ALA A 17 -16.01 -4.65 5.21
N GLY A 18 -16.96 -5.25 5.93
CA GLY A 18 -16.75 -6.02 7.15
C GLY A 18 -15.96 -7.33 6.93
N LEU A 19 -14.90 -7.26 6.12
CA LEU A 19 -13.97 -8.34 5.88
C LEU A 19 -13.05 -8.46 7.10
N PRO A 20 -12.68 -9.69 7.49
CA PRO A 20 -11.64 -9.87 8.47
C PRO A 20 -10.34 -9.25 7.96
N PHE A 21 -9.50 -8.79 8.89
CA PHE A 21 -8.15 -8.39 8.53
C PHE A 21 -7.44 -9.57 7.83
N PRO A 22 -6.69 -9.32 6.75
CA PRO A 22 -5.94 -10.38 6.11
C PRO A 22 -4.93 -10.96 7.11
N PRO A 23 -4.67 -12.28 7.07
CA PRO A 23 -3.60 -12.88 7.85
C PRO A 23 -2.25 -12.22 7.53
N PRO A 24 -1.32 -12.18 8.50
CA PRO A 24 -0.01 -11.58 8.26
C PRO A 24 0.76 -12.35 7.19
N LEU A 25 1.57 -11.65 6.40
CA LEU A 25 2.31 -12.23 5.26
C LEU A 25 3.16 -13.45 5.66
N CYS A 26 3.74 -13.45 6.85
CA CYS A 26 4.55 -14.57 7.36
C CYS A 26 3.77 -15.88 7.44
N GLU A 27 2.45 -15.82 7.73
CA GLU A 27 1.60 -17.01 7.79
C GLU A 27 1.39 -17.60 6.40
N TRP A 28 1.19 -16.76 5.38
CA TRP A 28 1.10 -17.22 3.99
C TRP A 28 2.40 -17.86 3.52
N MET A 29 3.54 -17.23 3.83
CA MET A 29 4.88 -17.73 3.49
C MET A 29 5.19 -19.08 4.15
N ALA A 30 4.70 -19.32 5.37
CA ALA A 30 4.89 -20.60 6.06
C ALA A 30 4.07 -21.74 5.45
N ARG A 31 2.94 -21.43 4.82
CA ARG A 31 2.00 -22.43 4.26
C ARG A 31 2.34 -22.83 2.84
N GLN A 32 2.83 -21.89 2.03
CA GLN A 32 3.09 -22.12 0.61
C GLN A 32 4.05 -21.08 -0.01
N PRO A 33 4.68 -21.40 -1.15
CA PRO A 33 5.35 -20.39 -1.96
C PRO A 33 4.40 -19.22 -2.26
N THR A 34 4.87 -18.00 -1.98
CA THR A 34 4.08 -16.77 -2.12
C THR A 34 4.79 -15.83 -3.08
N ALA A 35 4.04 -15.19 -3.97
CA ALA A 35 4.52 -14.11 -4.82
C ALA A 35 3.83 -12.80 -4.38
N LEU A 36 4.57 -11.70 -4.43
CA LEU A 36 4.06 -10.38 -4.06
C LEU A 36 3.99 -9.49 -5.31
N PHE A 37 2.78 -9.07 -5.66
CA PHE A 37 2.56 -8.11 -6.73
C PHE A 37 2.48 -6.72 -6.11
N LEU A 38 3.40 -5.84 -6.52
CA LEU A 38 3.50 -4.47 -6.04
C LEU A 38 3.19 -3.52 -7.17
N ASP A 39 2.27 -2.61 -6.93
CA ASP A 39 2.13 -1.41 -7.74
C ASP A 39 3.26 -0.41 -7.42
N PHE A 40 3.45 0.60 -8.25
CA PHE A 40 4.54 1.55 -8.11
C PHE A 40 4.06 2.92 -7.63
N ASP A 41 3.34 3.68 -8.46
CA ASP A 41 2.92 5.04 -8.16
C ASP A 41 1.78 5.06 -7.13
N GLY A 42 1.97 5.81 -6.05
CA GLY A 42 1.02 5.82 -4.93
C GLY A 42 1.11 4.58 -4.03
N THR A 43 2.05 3.67 -4.30
CA THR A 43 2.30 2.46 -3.48
C THR A 43 3.73 2.42 -2.95
N LEU A 44 4.72 2.38 -3.85
CA LEU A 44 6.14 2.35 -3.48
C LEU A 44 6.80 3.72 -3.52
N VAL A 45 6.25 4.63 -4.32
CA VAL A 45 6.66 6.03 -4.43
C VAL A 45 5.42 6.92 -4.40
N GLU A 46 5.60 8.19 -4.07
CA GLU A 46 4.52 9.19 -4.16
C GLU A 46 4.18 9.47 -5.63
N ILE A 47 2.90 9.74 -5.89
CA ILE A 47 2.43 10.14 -7.24
C ILE A 47 3.02 11.51 -7.58
N ALA A 48 3.60 11.62 -8.78
CA ALA A 48 4.12 12.88 -9.32
C ALA A 48 3.20 13.44 -10.41
N GLU A 49 3.29 14.76 -10.66
CA GLU A 49 2.52 15.44 -11.72
C GLU A 49 2.95 15.00 -13.12
N THR A 50 4.23 14.67 -13.29
CA THR A 50 4.79 14.13 -14.53
C THR A 50 5.69 12.92 -14.23
N PRO A 51 5.89 12.00 -15.19
CA PRO A 51 6.75 10.83 -14.99
C PRO A 51 8.19 11.18 -14.59
N ASP A 52 8.76 12.25 -15.15
CA ASP A 52 10.13 12.69 -14.83
C ASP A 52 10.24 13.29 -13.42
N GLY A 53 9.12 13.65 -12.80
CA GLY A 53 9.06 14.19 -11.44
C GLY A 53 9.15 13.13 -10.33
N ILE A 54 9.13 11.85 -10.67
CA ILE A 54 9.18 10.75 -9.69
C ILE A 54 10.49 10.80 -8.90
N ARG A 55 10.37 10.75 -7.57
CA ARG A 55 11.52 10.74 -6.66
C ARG A 55 11.64 9.41 -5.95
N ILE A 56 12.65 8.63 -6.32
CA ILE A 56 12.89 7.29 -5.74
C ILE A 56 13.51 7.41 -4.35
N PRO A 57 12.94 6.78 -3.30
CA PRO A 57 13.57 6.70 -2.00
C PRO A 57 14.94 6.00 -2.09
N PRO A 58 16.02 6.54 -1.52
CA PRO A 58 17.39 6.02 -1.72
C PRO A 58 17.61 4.54 -1.37
N ARG A 59 16.75 3.98 -0.51
CA ARG A 59 16.85 2.58 -0.06
C ARG A 59 15.78 1.66 -0.66
N LEU A 60 14.92 2.16 -1.55
CA LEU A 60 13.80 1.37 -2.10
C LEU A 60 14.31 0.12 -2.81
N GLY A 61 15.23 0.26 -3.78
CA GLY A 61 15.79 -0.86 -4.53
C GLY A 61 16.42 -1.93 -3.63
N ARG A 62 17.27 -1.52 -2.67
CA ARG A 62 17.89 -2.44 -1.70
C ARG A 62 16.86 -3.18 -0.85
N ARG A 63 15.76 -2.52 -0.45
CA ARG A 63 14.69 -3.15 0.33
C ARG A 63 13.93 -4.17 -0.50
N LEU A 64 13.62 -3.86 -1.76
CA LEU A 64 12.96 -4.79 -2.67
C LEU A 64 13.84 -6.02 -2.95
N GLU A 65 15.15 -5.84 -3.10
CA GLU A 65 16.07 -6.96 -3.27
C GLU A 65 16.07 -7.90 -2.05
N ILE A 66 16.13 -7.34 -0.83
CA ILE A 66 16.07 -8.12 0.41
C ILE A 66 14.73 -8.86 0.51
N LEU A 67 13.62 -8.18 0.18
CA LEU A 67 12.29 -8.76 0.21
C LEU A 67 12.15 -9.91 -0.79
N GLY A 68 12.57 -9.71 -2.04
CA GLY A 68 12.53 -10.73 -3.09
C GLY A 68 13.36 -11.97 -2.73
N ARG A 69 14.56 -11.79 -2.16
CA ARG A 69 15.35 -12.92 -1.64
C ARG A 69 14.59 -13.69 -0.55
N GLY A 70 13.90 -13.00 0.34
CA GLY A 70 13.05 -13.61 1.37
C GLY A 70 11.86 -14.40 0.81
N LEU A 71 11.36 -14.05 -0.37
CA LEU A 71 10.27 -14.74 -1.07
C LEU A 71 10.76 -15.85 -2.02
N GLY A 72 12.07 -16.11 -2.05
CA GLY A 72 12.66 -17.12 -2.94
C GLY A 72 12.88 -16.64 -4.37
N GLY A 73 13.05 -15.33 -4.56
CA GLY A 73 13.34 -14.69 -5.86
C GLY A 73 12.11 -14.47 -6.75
N ARG A 74 10.92 -14.39 -6.15
CA ARG A 74 9.63 -14.21 -6.83
C ARG A 74 8.94 -12.94 -6.38
#